data_AF-A0A438EUV3-F1
#
_entry.id   AF-A0A438EUV3-F1
#
_cell.length_a   1.000
_cell.length_b   1.000
_cell.length_c   1.000
_cell.angle_alpha   90.00
_cell.angle_beta   90.00
_cell.angle_gamma   90.00
#
_symmetry.space_group_name_H-M   'P 1'
#
loop_
_entity.id
_entity.type
_entity.pdbx_description
1 polymer ?
#
loop_
_entity_poly.entity_id
_entity_poly.type
_entity_poly.pdbx_seq_one_letter_code
_entity_poly.pdbx_strand_id
1 'polypeptide(L)'
;MSKTDITSSIFDPLRPSSMEAKVAYTEYINDEIEEEFEVNIEYTKVDQKWFQKIMLPREWLSDSHIDVALYFFRKRRILNSDVFTQKFTTTDTLFWQKVDNCWRMNQKTWNKYILPEDDILIDYAMGLYLRPSLKWSEVDVIHVPINLRNTHWCYKYYGENGDPKGERVWDIERLNSFPQQTKDGDCGMFLFKFAEYLMHNHPMDTLTGERMDWFREKMVVELFFHKELPM
;
A
#
# COMPACT_ATOMS: atom_id res chain seq x y z
N MET A 1 34.62 -19.82 21.64
CA MET A 1 34.07 -19.14 20.44
C MET A 1 32.73 -19.80 20.14
N SER A 2 31.66 -19.31 20.76
CA SER A 2 30.29 -19.73 20.41
C SER A 2 29.95 -19.11 19.06
N LYS A 3 29.54 -19.96 18.12
CA LYS A 3 28.88 -19.50 16.90
C LYS A 3 27.65 -18.71 17.33
N THR A 4 27.70 -17.40 17.15
CA THR A 4 26.54 -16.55 17.30
C THR A 4 25.52 -17.02 16.29
N ASP A 5 24.38 -17.50 16.77
CA ASP A 5 23.19 -17.71 15.95
C ASP A 5 22.85 -16.39 15.26
N ILE A 6 23.24 -16.28 13.99
CA ILE A 6 22.61 -15.32 13.09
C ILE A 6 21.23 -15.91 12.85
N THR A 7 20.28 -15.59 13.72
CA THR A 7 18.87 -15.73 13.41
C THR A 7 18.67 -15.01 12.09
N SER A 8 18.42 -15.75 11.01
CA SER A 8 17.84 -15.21 9.79
C SER A 8 16.67 -14.35 10.24
N SER A 9 16.84 -13.03 10.14
CA SER A 9 15.84 -12.05 10.51
C SER A 9 14.77 -12.11 9.44
N ILE A 10 13.85 -13.06 9.55
CA ILE A 10 12.64 -13.12 8.74
C ILE A 10 11.98 -11.73 8.85
N PHE A 11 11.73 -11.06 7.73
CA PHE A 11 11.04 -9.78 7.70
C PHE A 11 9.66 -9.92 8.38
N ASP A 12 9.36 -9.03 9.33
CA ASP A 12 8.10 -9.02 10.06
C ASP A 12 7.49 -7.60 10.02
N PRO A 13 6.37 -7.39 9.30
CA PRO A 13 5.73 -6.08 9.18
C PRO A 13 5.15 -5.56 10.51
N LEU A 14 5.02 -6.40 11.53
CA LEU A 14 4.57 -6.03 12.87
C LEU A 14 5.74 -5.82 13.86
N ARG A 15 6.99 -6.01 13.42
CA ARG A 15 8.18 -5.69 14.21
C ARG A 15 8.26 -4.18 14.44
N PRO A 16 8.52 -3.72 15.68
CA PRO A 16 8.75 -2.30 15.95
C PRO A 16 9.99 -1.77 15.20
N SER A 17 9.93 -0.52 14.75
CA SER A 17 11.12 0.18 14.24
C SER A 17 12.20 0.29 15.31
N SER A 18 13.48 0.27 14.91
CA SER A 18 14.60 0.36 15.84
C SER A 18 14.62 1.70 16.58
N MET A 19 15.29 1.75 17.73
CA MET A 19 15.39 2.98 18.52
C MET A 19 16.19 4.04 17.75
N GLU A 20 17.22 3.63 17.02
CA GLU A 20 18.07 4.49 16.20
C GLU A 20 17.24 5.17 15.12
N ALA A 21 16.37 4.41 14.43
CA ALA A 21 15.46 4.96 13.43
C ALA A 21 14.45 5.93 14.07
N LYS A 22 13.90 5.60 15.24
CA LYS A 22 12.99 6.53 15.94
C LYS A 22 13.67 7.83 16.34
N VAL A 23 14.90 7.76 16.87
CA VAL A 23 15.69 8.93 17.28
C VAL A 23 15.97 9.82 16.08
N ALA A 24 16.52 9.28 14.99
CA ALA A 24 16.91 10.15 13.87
C ALA A 24 15.70 10.68 13.07
N TYR A 25 14.53 10.02 13.09
CA TYR A 25 13.28 10.66 12.62
C TYR A 25 12.86 11.82 13.54
N THR A 26 12.98 11.64 14.86
CA THR A 26 12.63 12.66 15.85
C THR A 26 13.56 13.87 15.75
N GLU A 27 14.84 13.67 15.50
CA GLU A 27 15.79 14.76 15.24
C GLU A 27 15.40 15.52 13.96
N TYR A 28 15.12 14.81 12.87
CA TYR A 28 14.70 15.42 11.61
C TYR A 28 13.42 16.26 11.74
N ILE A 29 12.41 15.78 12.46
CA ILE A 29 11.11 16.47 12.54
C ILE A 29 11.13 17.70 13.44
N ASN A 30 12.09 17.77 14.38
CA ASN A 30 12.25 18.88 15.32
C ASN A 30 13.32 19.89 14.88
N ASP A 31 14.03 19.61 13.79
CA ASP A 31 15.03 20.54 13.25
C ASP A 31 14.33 21.80 12.73
N GLU A 32 14.72 22.96 13.25
CA GLU A 32 14.21 24.28 12.83
C GLU A 32 14.94 24.68 11.54
N ILE A 33 14.51 24.11 10.42
CA ILE A 33 15.19 24.35 9.14
C ILE A 33 14.74 25.71 8.56
N GLU A 34 15.70 26.60 8.27
CA GLU A 34 15.44 27.91 7.64
C GLU A 34 14.93 27.80 6.19
N GLU A 35 15.18 26.68 5.51
CA GLU A 35 14.69 26.33 4.17
C GLU A 35 14.01 24.95 4.16
N GLU A 36 12.96 24.78 3.36
CA GLU A 36 12.18 23.53 3.30
C GLU A 36 13.04 22.38 2.75
N PHE A 37 13.59 21.54 3.64
CA PHE A 37 14.43 20.40 3.27
C PHE A 37 13.60 19.18 2.88
N GLU A 38 13.73 18.75 1.62
CA GLU A 38 13.05 17.57 1.11
C GLU A 38 13.91 16.29 1.19
N VAL A 39 13.31 15.21 1.70
CA VAL A 39 13.89 13.86 1.70
C VAL A 39 13.45 13.12 0.44
N ASN A 40 14.40 12.57 -0.31
CA ASN A 40 14.10 11.68 -1.44
C ASN A 40 13.86 10.25 -0.93
N ILE A 41 12.61 9.80 -0.95
CA ILE A 41 12.15 8.45 -0.56
C ILE A 41 12.01 7.50 -1.75
N GLU A 42 12.82 7.72 -2.79
CA GLU A 42 12.90 6.98 -4.07
C GLU A 42 11.71 7.12 -5.01
N TYR A 43 10.49 7.22 -4.48
CA TYR A 43 9.29 7.47 -5.29
C TYR A 43 9.14 8.96 -5.62
N THR A 44 9.35 9.82 -4.62
CA THR A 44 9.23 11.28 -4.73
C THR A 44 10.11 11.94 -3.67
N LYS A 45 10.23 13.27 -3.75
CA LYS A 45 10.73 14.10 -2.67
C LYS A 45 9.56 14.54 -1.78
N VAL A 46 9.78 14.52 -0.46
CA VAL A 46 8.77 14.87 0.56
C VAL A 46 9.41 15.72 1.66
N ASP A 47 8.63 16.62 2.25
CA ASP A 47 9.07 17.51 3.32
C ASP A 47 8.63 17.00 4.72
N GLN A 48 9.00 17.74 5.76
CA GLN A 48 8.58 17.48 7.14
C GLN A 48 7.05 17.45 7.28
N LYS A 49 6.33 18.36 6.62
CA LYS A 49 4.85 18.46 6.71
C LYS A 49 4.17 17.20 6.17
N TRP A 50 4.70 16.61 5.11
CA TRP A 50 4.23 15.34 4.56
C TRP A 50 4.35 14.22 5.60
N PHE A 51 5.51 14.10 6.27
CA PHE A 51 5.67 13.11 7.35
C PHE A 51 4.76 13.40 8.56
N GLN A 52 4.61 14.67 8.95
CA GLN A 52 3.72 15.07 10.05
C GLN A 52 2.28 14.64 9.80
N LYS A 53 1.77 14.74 8.56
CA LYS A 53 0.41 14.28 8.21
C LYS A 53 0.17 12.80 8.45
N ILE A 54 1.18 11.95 8.25
CA ILE A 54 1.05 10.53 8.60
C ILE A 54 1.08 10.39 10.12
N MET A 55 2.04 11.02 10.80
CA MET A 55 2.29 10.88 12.24
C MET A 55 1.11 11.35 13.10
N LEU A 56 0.44 12.43 12.70
CA LEU A 56 -0.63 13.03 13.47
C LEU A 56 -1.85 12.09 13.55
N PRO A 57 -2.36 11.80 14.77
CA PRO A 57 -3.57 11.00 14.93
C PRO A 57 -4.73 11.59 14.16
N ARG A 58 -5.47 10.73 13.45
CA ARG A 58 -6.68 11.11 12.70
C ARG A 58 -6.44 12.11 11.55
N GLU A 59 -5.20 12.36 11.17
CA GLU A 59 -4.94 13.16 9.99
C GLU A 59 -5.21 12.38 8.71
N TRP A 60 -5.67 13.13 7.71
CA TRP A 60 -6.13 12.58 6.44
C TRP A 60 -4.97 12.37 5.50
N LEU A 61 -4.80 11.13 5.06
CA LEU A 61 -3.80 10.80 4.06
C LEU A 61 -4.26 11.21 2.66
N SER A 62 -3.41 11.95 1.95
CA SER A 62 -3.59 12.28 0.53
C SER A 62 -3.14 11.15 -0.39
N ASP A 63 -3.48 11.28 -1.68
CA ASP A 63 -3.08 10.37 -2.75
C ASP A 63 -1.58 10.04 -2.75
N SER A 64 -0.73 11.06 -2.57
CA SER A 64 0.73 10.86 -2.50
C SER A 64 1.17 9.91 -1.38
N HIS A 65 0.51 9.94 -0.22
CA HIS A 65 0.78 8.98 0.86
C HIS A 65 0.38 7.57 0.45
N ILE A 66 -0.77 7.44 -0.21
CA ILE A 66 -1.28 6.14 -0.66
C ILE A 66 -0.35 5.52 -1.70
N ASP A 67 0.02 6.27 -2.73
CA ASP A 67 0.87 5.79 -3.82
C ASP A 67 2.27 5.41 -3.33
N VAL A 68 2.85 6.22 -2.44
CA VAL A 68 4.14 5.91 -1.79
C VAL A 68 4.04 4.59 -1.04
N ALA A 69 3.05 4.41 -0.16
CA ALA A 69 2.93 3.17 0.61
C ALA A 69 2.79 1.93 -0.30
N LEU A 70 2.00 2.03 -1.36
CA LEU A 70 1.82 0.94 -2.33
C LEU A 70 3.09 0.66 -3.16
N TYR A 71 3.86 1.69 -3.52
CA TYR A 71 5.22 1.53 -4.08
C TYR A 71 6.13 0.77 -3.12
N PHE A 72 6.13 1.15 -1.85
CA PHE A 72 6.94 0.52 -0.81
C PHE A 72 6.58 -0.96 -0.60
N PHE A 73 5.31 -1.33 -0.62
CA PHE A 73 4.92 -2.75 -0.56
C PHE A 73 5.46 -3.56 -1.76
N ARG A 74 5.41 -3.00 -2.97
CA ARG A 74 5.97 -3.66 -4.17
C ARG A 74 7.48 -3.83 -4.07
N LYS A 75 8.18 -2.86 -3.47
CA LYS A 75 9.61 -2.96 -3.17
C LYS A 75 9.92 -4.02 -2.11
N ARG A 76 9.21 -4.03 -0.99
CA ARG A 76 9.37 -5.03 0.08
C ARG A 76 9.20 -6.44 -0.46
N ARG A 77 8.22 -6.70 -1.31
CA ARG A 77 8.04 -7.99 -1.99
C ARG A 77 9.28 -8.47 -2.74
N ILE A 78 10.00 -7.56 -3.41
CA ILE A 78 11.20 -7.91 -4.18
C ILE A 78 12.37 -8.23 -3.25
N LEU A 79 12.54 -7.45 -2.19
CA LEU A 79 13.66 -7.56 -1.27
C LEU A 79 13.51 -8.74 -0.30
N ASN A 80 12.27 -9.05 0.07
CA ASN A 80 11.90 -10.10 1.02
C ASN A 80 11.14 -11.25 0.34
N SER A 81 11.59 -11.64 -0.84
CA SER A 81 10.90 -12.65 -1.67
C SER A 81 10.74 -14.02 -1.00
N ASP A 82 11.52 -14.31 0.04
CA ASP A 82 11.43 -15.49 0.89
C ASP A 82 10.24 -15.46 1.85
N VAL A 83 9.79 -14.27 2.27
CA VAL A 83 8.67 -14.09 3.20
C VAL A 83 7.36 -13.81 2.46
N PHE A 84 7.42 -13.13 1.31
CA PHE A 84 6.25 -12.82 0.50
C PHE A 84 5.85 -14.00 -0.39
N THR A 85 5.04 -14.92 0.16
CA THR A 85 4.59 -16.12 -0.56
C THR A 85 3.53 -15.83 -1.63
N GLN A 86 2.73 -14.77 -1.45
CA GLN A 86 1.73 -14.34 -2.43
C GLN A 86 2.36 -13.41 -3.47
N LYS A 87 2.17 -13.72 -4.75
CA LYS A 87 2.51 -12.80 -5.83
C LYS A 87 1.40 -11.77 -5.94
N PHE A 88 1.73 -10.50 -5.74
CA PHE A 88 0.76 -9.42 -5.85
C PHE A 88 1.28 -8.26 -6.67
N THR A 89 0.39 -7.41 -7.16
CA THR A 89 0.73 -6.05 -7.59
C THR A 89 -0.28 -5.04 -7.04
N THR A 90 0.04 -3.75 -7.17
CA THR A 90 -0.86 -2.66 -6.75
C THR A 90 -1.12 -1.74 -7.94
N THR A 91 -2.26 -1.04 -7.92
CA THR A 91 -2.47 0.16 -8.74
C THR A 91 -2.14 1.41 -7.93
N ASP A 92 -2.36 2.59 -8.49
CA ASP A 92 -2.26 3.88 -7.80
C ASP A 92 -3.67 4.47 -7.58
N THR A 93 -3.75 5.68 -7.04
CA THR A 93 -5.02 6.38 -6.80
C THR A 93 -5.72 6.91 -8.06
N LEU A 94 -5.03 6.93 -9.20
CA LEU A 94 -5.58 7.36 -10.50
C LEU A 94 -6.30 6.23 -11.22
N PHE A 95 -5.86 4.99 -11.03
CA PHE A 95 -6.41 3.82 -11.72
C PHE A 95 -7.93 3.73 -11.64
N TRP A 96 -8.51 3.82 -10.43
CA TRP A 96 -9.97 3.70 -10.28
C TRP A 96 -10.72 4.83 -10.98
N GLN A 97 -10.16 6.04 -10.99
CA GLN A 97 -10.74 7.18 -11.69
C GLN A 97 -10.77 6.94 -13.20
N LYS A 98 -9.71 6.34 -13.76
CA LYS A 98 -9.66 5.95 -15.18
C LYS A 98 -10.69 4.88 -15.51
N VAL A 99 -10.82 3.85 -14.67
CA VAL A 99 -11.83 2.79 -14.81
C VAL A 99 -13.25 3.36 -14.76
N ASP A 100 -13.57 4.20 -13.77
CA ASP A 100 -14.90 4.80 -13.63
C ASP A 100 -15.24 5.76 -14.78
N ASN A 101 -14.27 6.56 -15.23
CA ASN A 101 -14.44 7.41 -16.41
C ASN A 101 -14.72 6.58 -17.67
N CYS A 102 -13.94 5.54 -17.91
CA CYS A 102 -14.17 4.58 -18.98
C CYS A 102 -15.59 3.98 -18.90
N TRP A 103 -16.02 3.53 -17.73
CA TRP A 103 -17.36 2.96 -17.51
C TRP A 103 -18.48 3.94 -17.87
N ARG A 104 -18.35 5.22 -17.45
CA ARG A 104 -19.34 6.27 -17.71
C ARG A 104 -19.39 6.65 -19.19
N MET A 105 -18.23 6.81 -19.84
CA MET A 105 -18.15 7.18 -21.25
C MET A 105 -18.80 6.12 -22.16
N ASN A 106 -18.80 4.86 -21.74
CA ASN A 106 -19.39 3.75 -22.50
C ASN A 106 -20.83 3.43 -22.10
N GLN A 107 -21.57 4.45 -21.63
CA GLN A 107 -22.99 4.34 -21.26
C GLN A 107 -23.27 3.17 -20.31
N LYS A 108 -22.30 2.79 -19.47
CA LYS A 108 -22.42 1.66 -18.53
C LYS A 108 -22.70 0.32 -19.23
N THR A 109 -22.13 0.11 -20.42
CA THR A 109 -22.22 -1.15 -21.17
C THR A 109 -20.85 -1.83 -21.28
N TRP A 110 -20.71 -2.99 -20.64
CA TRP A 110 -19.42 -3.68 -20.50
C TRP A 110 -18.91 -4.30 -21.81
N ASN A 111 -19.81 -4.68 -22.73
CA ASN A 111 -19.49 -5.43 -23.95
C ASN A 111 -19.30 -4.55 -25.20
N LYS A 112 -19.44 -3.23 -25.07
CA LYS A 112 -19.33 -2.30 -26.20
C LYS A 112 -18.01 -1.54 -26.23
N TYR A 113 -17.22 -1.65 -25.16
CA TYR A 113 -15.98 -0.91 -25.06
C TYR A 113 -14.78 -1.77 -25.44
N ILE A 114 -14.04 -1.27 -26.42
CA ILE A 114 -12.73 -1.78 -26.80
C ILE A 114 -11.74 -0.74 -26.34
N LEU A 115 -10.83 -1.12 -25.43
CA LEU A 115 -9.72 -0.27 -25.02
C LEU A 115 -8.84 0.01 -26.25
N PRO A 116 -8.47 1.27 -26.51
CA PRO A 116 -7.40 1.60 -27.46
C PRO A 116 -6.14 0.79 -27.15
N GLU A 117 -5.37 0.38 -28.17
CA GLU A 117 -4.15 -0.42 -27.97
C GLU A 117 -3.11 0.30 -27.10
N ASP A 118 -3.13 1.63 -27.08
CA ASP A 118 -2.26 2.51 -26.30
C ASP A 118 -2.93 3.02 -25.01
N ASP A 119 -4.04 2.43 -24.58
CA ASP A 119 -4.72 2.85 -23.35
C ASP A 119 -3.88 2.52 -22.11
N ILE A 120 -3.75 3.50 -21.23
CA ILE A 120 -3.04 3.38 -19.95
C ILE A 120 -3.53 2.21 -19.08
N LEU A 121 -4.81 1.82 -19.16
CA LEU A 121 -5.35 0.66 -18.45
C LEU A 121 -4.72 -0.65 -18.93
N ILE A 122 -4.29 -0.73 -20.19
CA ILE A 122 -3.49 -1.85 -20.71
C ILE A 122 -2.09 -1.82 -20.09
N ASP A 123 -1.46 -0.66 -19.97
CA ASP A 123 -0.15 -0.54 -19.31
C ASP A 123 -0.17 -0.96 -17.83
N TYR A 124 -1.28 -0.71 -17.13
CA TYR A 124 -1.50 -1.28 -15.79
C TYR A 124 -1.50 -2.81 -15.81
N ALA A 125 -2.32 -3.39 -16.70
CA ALA A 125 -2.46 -4.84 -16.82
C ALA A 125 -1.15 -5.54 -17.23
N MET A 126 -0.37 -4.87 -18.08
CA MET A 126 0.93 -5.33 -18.54
C MET A 126 2.08 -5.02 -17.57
N GLY A 127 1.79 -4.38 -16.43
CA GLY A 127 2.81 -4.02 -15.44
C GLY A 127 3.84 -3.00 -15.94
N LEU A 128 3.49 -2.20 -16.95
CA LEU A 128 4.37 -1.24 -17.62
C LEU A 128 4.28 0.16 -17.02
N TYR A 129 3.13 0.53 -16.45
CA TYR A 129 2.87 1.87 -15.92
C TYR A 129 3.61 2.14 -14.59
N LEU A 130 3.30 1.37 -13.55
CA LEU A 130 3.92 1.53 -12.24
C LEU A 130 5.17 0.65 -12.13
N ARG A 131 6.27 1.17 -11.56
CA ARG A 131 7.49 0.37 -11.32
C ARG A 131 7.88 0.40 -9.83
N PRO A 132 8.33 -0.73 -9.25
CA PRO A 132 8.27 -2.07 -9.84
C PRO A 132 6.84 -2.62 -9.81
N SER A 133 6.35 -3.22 -10.89
CA SER A 133 5.04 -3.91 -10.96
C SER A 133 5.20 -5.26 -11.63
N LEU A 134 4.16 -6.09 -11.56
CA LEU A 134 4.05 -7.35 -12.29
C LEU A 134 2.84 -7.29 -13.21
N LYS A 135 2.86 -8.10 -14.27
CA LYS A 135 1.68 -8.30 -15.11
C LYS A 135 0.57 -8.92 -14.29
N TRP A 136 -0.67 -8.54 -14.59
CA TRP A 136 -1.84 -9.08 -13.91
C TRP A 136 -1.97 -10.60 -14.12
N SER A 137 -1.52 -11.12 -15.27
CA SER A 137 -1.48 -12.56 -15.55
C SER A 137 -0.42 -13.34 -14.76
N GLU A 138 0.47 -12.65 -14.04
CA GLU A 138 1.60 -13.25 -13.31
C GLU A 138 1.45 -13.13 -11.78
N VAL A 139 0.34 -12.56 -11.31
CA VAL A 139 0.06 -12.33 -9.88
C VAL A 139 -1.21 -13.04 -9.44
N ASP A 140 -1.25 -13.42 -8.17
CA ASP A 140 -2.41 -14.00 -7.52
C ASP A 140 -3.41 -12.92 -7.12
N VAL A 141 -2.93 -11.73 -6.77
CA VAL A 141 -3.75 -10.61 -6.26
C VAL A 141 -3.36 -9.26 -6.86
N ILE A 142 -4.35 -8.45 -7.19
CA ILE A 142 -4.21 -7.03 -7.56
C ILE A 142 -4.88 -6.18 -6.49
N HIS A 143 -4.11 -5.30 -5.85
CA HIS A 143 -4.59 -4.36 -4.83
C HIS A 143 -4.93 -3.00 -5.43
N VAL A 144 -6.12 -2.49 -5.14
CA VAL A 144 -6.65 -1.25 -5.73
C VAL A 144 -7.13 -0.29 -4.64
N PRO A 145 -6.45 0.85 -4.44
CA PRO A 145 -6.97 1.93 -3.61
C PRO A 145 -8.12 2.65 -4.34
N ILE A 146 -9.15 3.05 -3.59
CA ILE A 146 -10.29 3.79 -4.12
C ILE A 146 -10.52 5.00 -3.25
N ASN A 147 -10.46 6.19 -3.83
CA ASN A 147 -10.89 7.42 -3.16
C ASN A 147 -12.36 7.72 -3.51
N LEU A 148 -13.26 7.50 -2.56
CA LEU A 148 -14.67 7.82 -2.73
C LEU A 148 -14.89 9.31 -2.51
N ARG A 149 -15.19 10.01 -3.60
CA ARG A 149 -15.57 11.44 -3.63
C ARG A 149 -14.55 12.37 -2.98
N ASN A 150 -13.27 11.99 -2.94
CA ASN A 150 -12.23 12.74 -2.25
C ASN A 150 -12.47 12.87 -0.72
N THR A 151 -13.21 11.93 -0.14
CA THR A 151 -13.66 12.00 1.27
C THR A 151 -13.52 10.69 2.03
N HIS A 152 -13.18 9.58 1.35
CA HIS A 152 -13.01 8.31 2.05
C HIS A 152 -12.18 7.33 1.24
N TRP A 153 -11.13 6.80 1.86
CA TRP A 153 -10.35 5.72 1.29
C TRP A 153 -11.05 4.38 1.48
N CYS A 154 -11.17 3.64 0.39
CA CYS A 154 -11.66 2.28 0.34
C CYS A 154 -10.62 1.39 -0.29
N TYR A 155 -10.65 0.12 0.10
CA TYR A 155 -9.72 -0.88 -0.36
C TYR A 155 -10.47 -1.97 -1.12
N LYS A 156 -10.03 -2.27 -2.34
CA LYS A 156 -10.50 -3.40 -3.14
C LYS A 156 -9.29 -4.25 -3.53
N TYR A 157 -9.47 -5.56 -3.60
CA TYR A 157 -8.51 -6.43 -4.24
C TYR A 157 -9.23 -7.41 -5.18
N TYR A 158 -8.50 -7.89 -6.17
CA TYR A 158 -8.95 -8.92 -7.10
C TYR A 158 -8.00 -10.09 -6.96
N GLY A 159 -8.50 -11.26 -6.58
CA GLY A 159 -7.71 -12.48 -6.50
C GLY A 159 -8.47 -13.66 -7.08
N GLU A 160 -7.74 -14.69 -7.51
CA GLU A 160 -8.35 -15.94 -7.92
C GLU A 160 -8.77 -16.77 -6.69
N ASN A 161 -10.05 -17.13 -6.60
CA ASN A 161 -10.55 -18.11 -5.63
C ASN A 161 -10.80 -19.44 -6.39
N GLY A 162 -9.98 -20.47 -6.17
CA GLY A 162 -10.24 -21.84 -6.62
C GLY A 162 -9.58 -22.30 -7.94
N ASP A 163 -9.88 -23.56 -8.33
CA ASP A 163 -9.20 -24.38 -9.34
C ASP A 163 -9.31 -23.80 -10.79
N PRO A 164 -8.22 -23.71 -11.61
CA PRO A 164 -8.15 -22.81 -12.77
C PRO A 164 -8.95 -23.20 -14.03
N LYS A 165 -9.85 -24.18 -13.98
CA LYS A 165 -10.43 -24.81 -15.18
C LYS A 165 -11.96 -24.67 -15.26
N GLY A 166 -12.43 -23.55 -15.76
CA GLY A 166 -13.83 -23.35 -16.16
C GLY A 166 -14.07 -21.96 -16.74
N GLU A 167 -15.08 -21.81 -17.61
CA GLU A 167 -15.58 -20.50 -18.05
C GLU A 167 -16.02 -19.72 -16.80
N ARG A 168 -15.23 -18.69 -16.45
CA ARG A 168 -15.20 -18.11 -15.09
C ARG A 168 -16.33 -17.11 -14.87
N VAL A 169 -17.11 -17.31 -13.80
CA VAL A 169 -17.94 -16.26 -13.20
C VAL A 169 -17.10 -15.62 -12.08
N TRP A 170 -16.94 -14.30 -12.11
CA TRP A 170 -16.33 -13.56 -11.01
C TRP A 170 -17.37 -13.31 -9.93
N ASP A 171 -17.13 -13.82 -8.73
CA ASP A 171 -17.98 -13.55 -7.57
C ASP A 171 -17.53 -12.27 -6.86
N ILE A 172 -18.51 -11.51 -6.34
CA ILE A 172 -18.26 -10.35 -5.49
C ILE A 172 -18.51 -10.77 -4.05
N GLU A 173 -17.44 -10.83 -3.27
CA GLU A 173 -17.53 -11.09 -1.83
C GLU A 173 -17.41 -9.78 -1.04
N ARG A 174 -18.39 -9.53 -0.17
CA ARG A 174 -18.28 -8.48 0.84
C ARG A 174 -17.83 -9.11 2.15
N LEU A 175 -16.63 -8.77 2.56
CA LEU A 175 -16.05 -9.30 3.79
C LEU A 175 -16.62 -8.54 5.00
N ASN A 176 -17.53 -9.19 5.74
CA ASN A 176 -18.30 -8.57 6.82
C ASN A 176 -17.62 -8.62 8.20
N SER A 177 -16.58 -9.44 8.36
CA SER A 177 -15.83 -9.63 9.61
C SER A 177 -14.61 -8.72 9.75
N PHE A 178 -14.55 -7.64 8.96
CA PHE A 178 -13.41 -6.74 8.93
C PHE A 178 -13.54 -5.65 9.99
N PRO A 179 -12.42 -5.21 10.60
CA PRO A 179 -12.45 -4.16 11.60
C PRO A 179 -12.96 -2.86 10.97
N GLN A 180 -13.92 -2.24 11.65
CA GLN A 180 -14.53 -1.02 11.18
C GLN A 180 -13.83 0.19 11.80
N GLN A 181 -13.56 1.18 10.97
CA GLN A 181 -13.09 2.47 11.44
C GLN A 181 -14.18 3.13 12.30
N THR A 182 -13.81 3.51 13.52
CA THR A 182 -14.70 4.23 14.45
C THR A 182 -14.31 5.70 14.63
N LYS A 183 -13.13 6.11 14.15
CA LYS A 183 -12.57 7.46 14.26
C LYS A 183 -12.35 8.04 12.87
N ASP A 184 -12.77 9.27 12.61
CA ASP A 184 -12.50 9.95 11.34
C ASP A 184 -11.00 10.11 11.08
N GLY A 185 -10.63 10.15 9.78
CA GLY A 185 -9.25 10.37 9.32
C GLY A 185 -8.38 9.13 9.16
N ASP A 186 -8.71 8.01 9.80
CA ASP A 186 -7.89 6.78 9.73
C ASP A 186 -8.15 5.91 8.49
N CYS A 187 -9.08 6.28 7.61
CA CYS A 187 -9.44 5.45 6.44
C CYS A 187 -8.24 5.08 5.55
N GLY A 188 -7.29 6.01 5.36
CA GLY A 188 -6.05 5.72 4.64
C GLY A 188 -5.15 4.74 5.36
N MET A 189 -5.05 4.83 6.70
CA MET A 189 -4.30 3.88 7.51
C MET A 189 -4.94 2.49 7.48
N PHE A 190 -6.27 2.40 7.58
CA PHE A 190 -6.98 1.13 7.43
C PHE A 190 -6.73 0.50 6.04
N LEU A 191 -6.76 1.28 4.96
CA LEU A 191 -6.42 0.80 3.62
C LEU A 191 -5.03 0.15 3.59
N PHE A 192 -4.02 0.81 4.19
CA PHE A 192 -2.67 0.25 4.27
C PHE A 192 -2.59 -1.03 5.08
N LYS A 193 -3.26 -1.05 6.24
CA LYS A 193 -3.24 -2.22 7.09
C LYS A 193 -4.00 -3.39 6.48
N PHE A 194 -5.08 -3.15 5.74
CA PHE A 194 -5.74 -4.20 4.96
C PHE A 194 -4.82 -4.77 3.87
N ALA A 195 -4.12 -3.92 3.13
CA ALA A 195 -3.16 -4.36 2.13
C ALA A 195 -2.03 -5.19 2.77
N GLU A 196 -1.36 -4.65 3.79
CA GLU A 196 -0.23 -5.30 4.45
C GLU A 196 -0.63 -6.61 5.14
N TYR A 197 -1.80 -6.65 5.80
CA TYR A 197 -2.28 -7.88 6.45
C TYR A 197 -2.58 -8.98 5.42
N LEU A 198 -3.19 -8.64 4.27
CA LEU A 198 -3.42 -9.63 3.21
C LEU A 198 -2.11 -10.13 2.61
N MET A 199 -1.18 -9.22 2.30
CA MET A 199 0.10 -9.56 1.70
C MET A 199 0.95 -10.50 2.57
N HIS A 200 0.76 -10.44 3.90
CA HIS A 200 1.48 -11.25 4.89
C HIS A 200 0.62 -12.37 5.51
N ASN A 201 -0.59 -12.62 5.00
CA ASN A 201 -1.53 -13.60 5.56
C ASN A 201 -1.77 -13.43 7.07
N HIS A 202 -1.76 -12.19 7.57
CA HIS A 202 -2.09 -11.91 8.95
C HIS A 202 -3.61 -12.01 9.18
N PRO A 203 -4.05 -12.57 10.32
CA PRO A 203 -5.47 -12.65 10.66
C PRO A 203 -6.09 -11.25 10.74
N MET A 204 -7.08 -10.98 9.88
CA MET A 204 -7.73 -9.67 9.77
C MET A 204 -8.47 -9.22 11.03
N ASP A 205 -8.95 -10.17 11.81
CA ASP A 205 -9.62 -9.95 13.09
C ASP A 205 -8.69 -9.38 14.18
N THR A 206 -7.37 -9.45 13.98
CA THR A 206 -6.37 -8.87 14.90
C THR A 206 -6.07 -7.40 14.64
N LEU A 207 -6.51 -6.84 13.50
CA LEU A 207 -6.35 -5.44 13.18
C LEU A 207 -7.40 -4.61 13.94
N THR A 208 -6.97 -3.64 14.75
CA THR A 208 -7.88 -2.77 15.51
C THR A 208 -7.54 -1.29 15.33
N GLY A 209 -8.55 -0.43 15.50
CA GLY A 209 -8.36 1.02 15.49
C GLY A 209 -7.51 1.56 16.65
N GLU A 210 -7.32 0.77 17.71
CA GLU A 210 -6.52 1.16 18.89
C GLU A 210 -5.03 1.25 18.57
N ARG A 211 -4.56 0.52 17.55
CA ARG A 211 -3.15 0.49 17.14
C ARG A 211 -2.81 1.51 16.06
N MET A 212 -3.75 2.35 15.61
CA MET A 212 -3.53 3.25 14.48
C MET A 212 -2.40 4.27 14.74
N ASP A 213 -2.30 4.81 15.95
CA ASP A 213 -1.23 5.75 16.31
C ASP A 213 0.15 5.08 16.22
N TRP A 214 0.25 3.83 16.68
CA TRP A 214 1.47 3.03 16.55
C TRP A 214 1.80 2.70 15.10
N PHE A 215 0.79 2.35 14.29
CA PHE A 215 1.01 2.10 12.85
C PHE A 215 1.43 3.36 12.10
N ARG A 216 0.91 4.54 12.48
CA ARG A 216 1.32 5.84 11.92
C ARG A 216 2.79 6.13 12.23
N GLU A 217 3.20 6.02 13.50
CA GLU A 217 4.61 6.17 13.91
C GLU A 217 5.52 5.22 13.13
N LYS A 218 5.18 3.93 13.13
CA LYS A 218 5.96 2.90 12.44
C LYS A 218 6.13 3.22 10.96
N MET A 219 5.02 3.58 10.27
CA MET A 219 5.05 3.91 8.86
C MET A 219 5.99 5.06 8.56
N VAL A 220 5.89 6.15 9.32
CA VAL A 220 6.74 7.34 9.10
C VAL A 220 8.22 7.01 9.27
N VAL A 221 8.55 6.30 10.36
CA VAL A 221 9.92 5.91 10.65
C VAL A 221 10.45 4.99 9.54
N GLU A 222 9.67 4.00 9.08
CA GLU A 222 10.09 3.10 8.01
C GLU A 222 10.25 3.80 6.65
N LEU A 223 9.40 4.77 6.33
CA LEU A 223 9.50 5.55 5.10
C LEU A 223 10.74 6.46 5.12
N PHE A 224 11.04 7.07 6.26
CA PHE A 224 12.21 7.93 6.44
C PHE A 224 13.52 7.11 6.43
N PHE A 225 13.57 5.97 7.12
CA PHE A 225 14.77 5.12 7.23
C PHE A 225 14.91 4.06 6.14
N HIS A 226 14.10 4.10 5.09
CA HIS A 226 14.06 3.04 4.07
C HIS A 226 15.42 2.70 3.43
N LYS A 227 16.33 3.69 3.36
CA LYS A 227 17.66 3.52 2.76
C LYS A 227 18.66 2.78 3.66
N GLU A 228 18.42 2.72 4.97
CA GLU A 228 19.38 2.18 5.94
C GLU A 228 18.88 0.96 6.71
N LEU A 229 17.59 0.66 6.66
CA LEU A 229 17.10 -0.60 7.22
C LEU A 229 17.58 -1.76 6.34
N PRO A 230 18.24 -2.80 6.90
CA PRO A 230 18.34 -4.07 6.21
C PRO A 230 16.91 -4.58 6.06
N MET A 231 16.35 -4.38 4.88
CA MET A 231 15.05 -4.92 4.52
C MET A 231 15.10 -6.43 4.49
#